data_AF-A0A3C2CJ56-F1
#
_entry.id   AF-A0A3C2CJ56-F1
#
_cell.length_a   1.000
_cell.length_b   1.000
_cell.length_c   1.000
_cell.angle_alpha   90.00
_cell.angle_beta   90.00
_cell.angle_gamma   90.00
#
_symmetry.space_group_name_H-M   'P 1'
#
loop_
_entity.id
_entity.type
_entity.pdbx_description
1 polymer ?
#
loop_
_entity_poly.entity_id
_entity_poly.type
_entity_poly.pdbx_seq_one_letter_code
_entity_poly.pdbx_strand_id
1 'polypeptide(L)'
;MGFFEAIWDVLSTETAYTAATRFAAVLVFAAVGEWVAERSGTLNISIEAMILTGAFAGAMGYHWTENALVGIIMGMIAGLLVSLVQAQMSHRLTADQFVVGLTLNILFLGVTSFLYAEWKPSSKVV
;
A
#
# COMPACT_ATOMS: atom_id res chain seq x y z
N MET A 1 -3.39 34.17 7.74
CA MET A 1 -4.04 32.92 8.20
C MET A 1 -3.55 32.64 9.60
N GLY A 2 -4.43 32.73 10.59
CA GLY A 2 -4.11 32.33 11.96
C GLY A 2 -3.99 30.81 12.09
N PHE A 3 -3.28 30.33 13.11
CA PHE A 3 -3.15 28.89 13.40
C PHE A 3 -4.52 28.18 13.50
N PHE A 4 -5.48 28.79 14.21
CA PHE A 4 -6.83 28.23 14.37
C PHE A 4 -7.65 28.25 13.08
N GLU A 5 -7.44 29.24 12.21
CA GLU A 5 -8.08 29.28 10.89
C GLU A 5 -7.55 28.17 9.99
N ALA A 6 -6.23 27.90 10.03
CA ALA A 6 -5.63 26.81 9.25
C ALA A 6 -6.15 25.43 9.69
N ILE A 7 -6.33 25.21 10.99
CA ILE A 7 -6.96 23.98 11.50
C ILE A 7 -8.41 23.88 11.03
N TRP A 8 -9.17 24.96 11.14
CA TRP A 8 -10.56 24.98 10.70
C TRP A 8 -10.71 24.72 9.20
N ASP A 9 -9.80 25.27 8.40
CA ASP A 9 -9.73 25.04 6.96
C ASP A 9 -9.49 23.55 6.66
N VAL A 10 -8.43 22.95 7.22
CA VAL A 10 -8.14 21.52 7.03
C VAL A 10 -9.30 20.62 7.48
N LEU A 11 -9.94 20.96 8.60
CA LEU A 11 -11.07 20.18 9.14
C LEU A 11 -12.37 20.37 8.36
N SER A 12 -12.56 21.47 7.63
CA SER A 12 -13.80 21.73 6.88
C SER A 12 -13.67 21.48 5.38
N THR A 13 -12.45 21.19 4.90
CA THR A 13 -12.18 20.98 3.48
C THR A 13 -12.75 19.65 2.98
N GLU A 14 -13.55 19.71 1.91
CA GLU A 14 -14.14 18.53 1.26
C GLU A 14 -13.08 17.54 0.73
N THR A 15 -11.94 18.04 0.22
CA THR A 15 -10.84 17.21 -0.28
C THR A 15 -10.22 16.34 0.82
N ALA A 16 -10.15 16.84 2.06
CA ALA A 16 -9.63 16.08 3.19
C ALA A 16 -10.55 14.88 3.50
N TYR A 17 -11.87 15.10 3.54
CA TYR A 17 -12.84 14.03 3.82
C TYR A 17 -12.95 13.01 2.68
N THR A 18 -12.93 13.45 1.43
CA THR A 18 -12.98 12.56 0.26
C THR A 18 -11.72 11.69 0.17
N ALA A 19 -10.53 12.26 0.40
CA ALA A 19 -9.29 11.51 0.47
C ALA A 19 -9.28 10.54 1.66
N ALA A 20 -9.66 11.00 2.85
CA ALA A 20 -9.72 10.18 4.06
C ALA A 20 -10.64 8.97 3.88
N THR A 21 -11.83 9.16 3.28
CA THR A 21 -12.78 8.06 3.03
C THR A 21 -12.22 7.04 2.04
N ARG A 22 -11.54 7.49 0.98
CA ARG A 22 -10.90 6.59 -0.01
C ARG A 22 -9.77 5.77 0.61
N PHE A 23 -8.88 6.42 1.37
CA PHE A 23 -7.79 5.72 2.06
C PHE A 23 -8.31 4.80 3.16
N ALA A 24 -9.36 5.18 3.89
CA ALA A 24 -9.97 4.34 4.91
C ALA A 24 -10.42 2.98 4.34
N ALA A 25 -11.00 2.95 3.14
CA ALA A 25 -11.38 1.69 2.48
C ALA A 25 -10.17 0.76 2.29
N VAL A 26 -9.05 1.28 1.78
CA VAL A 26 -7.81 0.52 1.57
C VAL A 26 -7.21 0.07 2.90
N LEU A 27 -7.16 0.96 3.89
CA LEU A 27 -6.60 0.69 5.21
C LEU A 27 -7.42 -0.33 6.00
N VAL A 28 -8.75 -0.40 5.82
CA VAL A 28 -9.58 -1.44 6.45
C VAL A 28 -9.20 -2.82 5.93
N PHE A 29 -8.97 -2.99 4.63
CA PHE A 29 -8.49 -4.27 4.09
C PHE A 29 -7.12 -4.65 4.64
N ALA A 30 -6.20 -3.68 4.73
CA ALA A 30 -4.89 -3.89 5.34
C ALA A 30 -5.00 -4.30 6.82
N ALA A 31 -5.85 -3.62 7.60
CA ALA A 31 -6.06 -3.92 9.01
C ALA A 31 -6.63 -5.33 9.25
N VAL A 32 -7.54 -5.79 8.38
CA VAL A 32 -8.04 -7.18 8.45
C VAL A 32 -6.91 -8.17 8.18
N GLY A 33 -6.05 -7.90 7.20
CA GLY A 33 -4.87 -8.73 6.93
C GLY A 33 -3.89 -8.78 8.11
N GLU A 34 -3.60 -7.63 8.71
CA GLU A 34 -2.76 -7.53 9.92
C GLU A 34 -3.36 -8.29 11.09
N TRP A 35 -4.67 -8.17 11.32
CA TRP A 35 -5.34 -8.91 12.39
C TRP A 35 -5.15 -10.41 12.25
N VAL A 36 -5.23 -10.95 11.02
CA VAL A 36 -4.94 -12.36 10.76
C VAL A 36 -3.48 -12.70 11.02
N ALA A 37 -2.54 -11.85 10.59
CA ALA A 37 -1.10 -12.05 10.80
C ALA A 37 -0.75 -12.07 12.29
N GLU A 38 -1.24 -11.11 13.08
CA GLU A 38 -1.02 -11.04 14.52
C GLU A 38 -1.58 -12.27 15.23
N ARG A 39 -2.75 -12.76 14.82
CA ARG A 39 -3.34 -14.00 15.36
C ARG A 39 -2.51 -15.25 15.05
N SER A 40 -1.74 -15.23 13.96
CA SER A 40 -0.78 -16.29 13.63
C SER A 40 0.59 -16.14 14.32
N GLY A 41 0.80 -15.07 15.09
CA GLY A 41 2.05 -14.79 15.80
C GLY A 41 3.10 -14.06 14.97
N THR A 42 2.70 -13.46 13.85
CA THR A 42 3.57 -12.69 12.96
C THR A 42 3.23 -11.21 13.03
N LEU A 43 4.23 -10.35 13.27
CA LEU A 43 4.09 -8.91 13.12
C LEU A 43 4.47 -8.50 11.70
N ASN A 44 3.53 -7.99 10.92
CA ASN A 44 3.78 -7.59 9.55
C ASN A 44 4.01 -6.07 9.42
N ILE A 45 5.25 -5.68 9.69
CA ILE A 45 5.69 -4.28 9.59
C ILE A 45 5.79 -3.80 8.13
N SER A 46 5.78 -4.70 7.14
CA SER A 46 5.91 -4.37 5.71
C SER A 46 4.59 -4.04 4.99
N ILE A 47 3.50 -3.80 5.72
CA ILE A 47 2.16 -3.61 5.12
C ILE A 47 2.09 -2.41 4.16
N GLU A 48 2.82 -1.34 4.43
CA GLU A 48 2.88 -0.17 3.55
C GLU A 48 3.51 -0.52 2.19
N ALA A 49 4.61 -1.29 2.19
CA ALA A 49 5.21 -1.82 0.96
C ALA A 49 4.21 -2.68 0.16
N MET A 50 3.40 -3.51 0.82
CA MET A 50 2.39 -4.33 0.15
C MET A 50 1.31 -3.47 -0.50
N ILE A 51 0.86 -2.42 0.18
CA ILE A 51 -0.13 -1.47 -0.36
C ILE A 51 0.44 -0.73 -1.58
N LEU A 52 1.65 -0.18 -1.47
CA LEU A 52 2.30 0.59 -2.54
C LEU A 52 2.54 -0.26 -3.80
N THR A 53 3.08 -1.47 -3.62
CA THR A 53 3.34 -2.39 -4.71
C THR A 53 2.05 -2.90 -5.35
N GLY A 54 1.04 -3.23 -4.54
CA GLY A 54 -0.28 -3.63 -5.03
C GLY A 54 -0.97 -2.51 -5.82
N ALA A 55 -0.91 -1.27 -5.33
CA ALA A 55 -1.48 -0.12 -6.02
C ALA A 55 -0.81 0.13 -7.37
N PHE A 56 0.52 0.10 -7.42
CA PHE A 56 1.27 0.28 -8.67
C PHE A 56 1.01 -0.86 -9.66
N ALA A 57 1.12 -2.12 -9.22
CA ALA A 57 0.91 -3.28 -10.09
C ALA A 57 -0.54 -3.36 -10.58
N GLY A 58 -1.51 -2.98 -9.76
CA GLY A 58 -2.90 -2.92 -10.18
C GLY A 58 -3.17 -1.83 -11.21
N ALA A 59 -2.58 -0.64 -11.02
CA ALA A 59 -2.64 0.43 -12.01
C ALA A 59 -2.00 0.01 -13.35
N MET A 60 -0.85 -0.67 -13.31
CA MET A 60 -0.20 -1.22 -14.50
C MET A 60 -1.03 -2.32 -15.18
N GLY A 61 -1.62 -3.22 -14.39
CA GLY A 61 -2.49 -4.29 -14.90
C GLY A 61 -3.69 -3.74 -15.66
N TYR A 62 -4.34 -2.70 -15.12
CA TYR A 62 -5.39 -1.99 -15.84
C TYR A 62 -4.83 -1.24 -17.06
N HIS A 63 -3.70 -0.55 -16.91
CA HIS A 63 -3.13 0.27 -17.99
C HIS A 63 -2.90 -0.52 -19.29
N TRP A 64 -2.46 -1.78 -19.20
CA TRP A 64 -2.23 -2.61 -20.38
C TRP A 64 -3.45 -3.37 -20.88
N THR A 65 -4.43 -3.65 -20.02
CA THR A 65 -5.55 -4.54 -20.36
C THR A 65 -6.89 -3.86 -20.43
N GLU A 66 -6.98 -2.62 -19.95
CA GLU A 66 -8.21 -1.85 -19.73
C GLU A 66 -9.27 -2.60 -18.89
N ASN A 67 -8.84 -3.65 -18.15
CA ASN A 67 -9.72 -4.53 -17.39
C ASN A 67 -9.43 -4.41 -15.89
N ALA A 68 -10.43 -3.94 -15.13
CA ALA A 68 -10.32 -3.74 -13.69
C ALA A 68 -10.02 -5.04 -12.93
N LEU A 69 -10.56 -6.19 -13.36
CA LEU A 69 -10.31 -7.48 -12.72
C LEU A 69 -8.85 -7.91 -12.85
N VAL A 70 -8.23 -7.65 -14.00
CA VAL A 70 -6.80 -7.94 -14.20
C VAL A 70 -5.96 -7.05 -13.30
N GLY A 71 -6.30 -5.76 -13.16
CA GLY A 71 -5.65 -4.87 -12.20
C GLY A 71 -5.73 -5.39 -10.77
N ILE A 72 -6.90 -5.83 -10.32
CA ILE A 72 -7.08 -6.41 -8.97
C ILE A 72 -6.18 -7.64 -8.78
N ILE A 73 -6.17 -8.58 -9.73
CA ILE A 73 -5.37 -9.79 -9.66
C ILE A 73 -3.86 -9.46 -9.61
N MET A 74 -3.41 -8.54 -10.47
CA MET A 74 -2.01 -8.10 -10.49
C MET A 74 -1.60 -7.44 -9.18
N GLY A 75 -2.46 -6.60 -8.61
CA GLY A 75 -2.24 -5.98 -7.30
C GLY A 75 -2.14 -7.02 -6.16
N MET A 76 -3.04 -8.01 -6.15
CA MET A 76 -3.00 -9.12 -5.18
C MET A 76 -1.69 -9.92 -5.27
N ILE A 77 -1.26 -10.25 -6.49
CA ILE A 77 -0.01 -10.99 -6.71
C ILE A 77 1.19 -10.16 -6.24
N ALA A 78 1.25 -8.87 -6.54
CA ALA A 78 2.34 -8.01 -6.12
C ALA A 78 2.46 -7.91 -4.58
N GLY A 79 1.34 -7.67 -3.88
CA GLY A 79 1.31 -7.65 -2.42
C GLY A 79 1.72 -8.99 -1.81
N LEU A 80 1.28 -10.12 -2.40
CA LEU A 80 1.70 -11.46 -2.00
C LEU A 80 3.21 -11.68 -2.16
N LEU A 81 3.82 -11.19 -3.24
CA LEU A 81 5.27 -11.32 -3.45
C LEU A 81 6.05 -10.58 -2.36
N VAL A 82 5.62 -9.38 -1.97
CA VAL A 82 6.25 -8.63 -0.86
C VAL A 82 6.06 -9.36 0.47
N SER A 83 4.87 -9.88 0.75
CA SER A 83 4.61 -10.63 1.98
C SER A 83 5.39 -11.93 2.07
N LEU A 84 5.61 -12.61 0.94
CA LEU A 84 6.47 -13.78 0.86
C LEU A 84 7.92 -13.45 1.22
N VAL A 85 8.45 -12.32 0.74
CA VAL A 85 9.81 -11.87 1.12
C VAL A 85 9.88 -11.60 2.62
N GLN A 86 8.94 -10.82 3.16
CA GLN A 86 8.86 -10.54 4.60
C GLN A 86 8.82 -11.85 5.41
N ALA A 87 7.91 -12.77 5.07
CA ALA A 87 7.72 -14.03 5.78
C ALA A 87 8.96 -14.92 5.69
N GLN A 88 9.57 -15.04 4.51
CA GLN A 88 10.75 -15.88 4.30
C GLN A 88 11.94 -15.38 5.12
N MET A 89 12.22 -14.07 5.09
CA MET A 89 13.33 -13.46 5.82
C MET A 89 13.13 -13.57 7.34
N SER A 90 11.92 -13.26 7.80
CA SER A 90 11.63 -13.24 9.24
C SER A 90 11.46 -14.63 9.87
N HIS A 91 10.83 -15.58 9.18
CA HIS A 91 10.49 -16.88 9.76
C HIS A 91 11.55 -17.94 9.48
N ARG A 92 12.12 -17.97 8.26
CA ARG A 92 13.11 -19.00 7.91
C ARG A 92 14.55 -18.58 8.17
N LEU A 93 14.86 -17.32 7.87
CA LEU A 93 16.22 -16.79 8.05
C LEU A 93 16.40 -16.12 9.43
N THR A 94 15.36 -16.15 10.27
CA THR A 94 15.37 -15.60 11.64
C THR A 94 15.83 -14.14 11.70
N ALA A 95 15.62 -13.37 10.63
CA ALA A 95 15.91 -11.95 10.61
C ALA A 95 14.87 -11.19 11.43
N ASP A 96 15.28 -10.06 12.01
CA ASP A 96 14.39 -9.22 12.79
C ASP A 96 13.23 -8.67 11.92
N GLN A 97 11.99 -8.95 12.34
CA GLN A 97 10.77 -8.61 11.61
C GLN A 97 10.60 -7.10 11.40
N PHE A 98 11.03 -6.28 12.37
CA PHE A 98 10.97 -4.82 12.28
C PHE A 98 11.97 -4.32 11.26
N VAL A 99 13.22 -4.80 11.31
CA VAL A 99 14.27 -4.37 10.39
C VAL A 99 13.91 -4.73 8.95
N VAL A 100 13.47 -5.97 8.70
CA VAL A 100 13.05 -6.40 7.35
C VAL A 100 11.86 -5.55 6.89
N GLY A 101 10.85 -5.34 7.75
CA GLY A 101 9.65 -4.61 7.37
C GLY A 101 9.91 -3.14 7.03
N LEU A 102 10.69 -2.44 7.88
CA LEU A 102 11.10 -1.05 7.61
C LEU A 102 11.92 -0.94 6.33
N THR A 103 12.82 -1.90 6.10
CA THR A 103 13.62 -1.94 4.87
C THR A 103 12.75 -2.11 3.64
N LEU A 104 11.76 -3.01 3.68
CA LEU A 104 10.82 -3.21 2.57
C LEU A 104 9.97 -1.98 2.31
N ASN A 105 9.47 -1.29 3.35
CA ASN A 105 8.71 -0.05 3.20
C ASN A 105 9.53 1.03 2.49
N ILE A 106 10.77 1.25 2.92
CA ILE A 106 11.66 2.25 2.29
C ILE A 106 11.99 1.86 0.84
N LEU A 107 12.33 0.59 0.62
CA LEU A 107 12.65 0.08 -0.72
C LEU A 107 11.49 0.30 -1.68
N PHE A 108 10.29 -0.14 -1.30
CA PHE A 108 9.14 -0.09 -2.19
C PHE A 108 8.56 1.30 -2.30
N LEU A 109 8.65 2.16 -1.28
CA LEU A 109 8.39 3.59 -1.42
C LEU A 109 9.24 4.19 -2.54
N GLY A 110 10.55 3.91 -2.58
CA GLY A 110 11.43 4.38 -3.64
C GLY A 110 11.12 3.76 -5.01
N VAL A 111 11.01 2.44 -5.07
CA VAL A 111 10.78 1.70 -6.32
C VAL A 111 9.46 2.09 -6.97
N THR A 112 8.34 2.07 -6.23
CA THR A 112 7.04 2.40 -6.83
C THR A 112 6.95 3.87 -7.21
N SER A 113 7.57 4.77 -6.44
CA SER A 113 7.60 6.20 -6.78
C SER A 113 8.39 6.45 -8.08
N PHE A 114 9.56 5.82 -8.22
CA PHE A 114 10.37 5.91 -9.44
C PHE A 114 9.62 5.35 -10.65
N LEU A 115 9.09 4.13 -10.53
CA LEU A 115 8.39 3.46 -11.64
C LEU A 115 7.10 4.19 -12.04
N TYR A 116 6.36 4.74 -11.07
CA TYR A 116 5.18 5.55 -11.35
C TYR A 116 5.53 6.82 -12.12
N ALA A 117 6.63 7.49 -11.76
CA ALA A 117 7.09 8.69 -12.46
C ALA A 117 7.52 8.39 -13.90
N GLU A 118 8.15 7.25 -14.14
CA GLU A 118 8.63 6.83 -15.46
C GLU A 118 7.49 6.34 -16.37
N TRP A 119 6.67 5.41 -15.91
CA TRP A 119 5.64 4.78 -16.75
C TRP A 119 4.30 5.51 -16.75
N LYS A 120 3.99 6.30 -15.72
CA LYS A 120 2.74 7.08 -15.59
C LYS A 120 1.49 6.25 -15.97
N PRO A 121 1.26 5.09 -15.33
CA PRO A 121 0.15 4.22 -15.66
C PRO A 121 -1.18 4.98 -15.60
N SER A 122 -1.91 4.97 -16.72
CA SER A 122 -3.27 5.52 -16.75
C SER A 122 -4.24 4.47 -16.24
N SER A 123 -4.72 4.66 -15.01
CA SER A 123 -5.91 3.97 -14.53
C SER A 123 -7.09 4.93 -14.63
N LYS A 124 -7.95 4.74 -15.64
CA LYS A 124 -9.21 5.51 -15.79
C LYS A 124 -10.31 4.96 -14.88
N VAL A 125 -9.92 4.19 -13.86
CA VAL A 125 -10.83 3.61 -12.89
C VAL A 125 -10.97 4.64 -11.78
N VAL A 126 -11.98 5.51 -11.94
CA VAL A 126 -12.37 6.67 -11.13
C VAL A 126 -11.65 7.97 -11.48
#